data_AF-A0A832SNJ3-F1
#
_entry.id   AF-A0A832SNJ3-F1
#
_cell.length_a   1.000
_cell.length_b   1.000
_cell.length_c   1.000
_cell.angle_alpha   90.00
_cell.angle_beta   90.00
_cell.angle_gamma   90.00
#
_symmetry.space_group_name_H-M   'P 1'
#
loop_
_entity.id
_entity.type
_entity.pdbx_description
1 polymer ?
#
loop_
_entity_poly.entity_id
_entity_poly.type
_entity_poly.pdbx_seq_one_letter_code
_entity_poly.pdbx_strand_id
1 'polypeptide(L)'
;MSEFGLRINNFAAGSIMEKNIGVRDRYDITEAMLINSLFKDYMVAHGLNVYKGESTRDIICITFKYGSRTYEEEVAHLNKRIKTYEKDKKLSEEQKQQKVDFLNSLKSKAKDNKDKFVRYTKDQLRILYYTQGVDIFYNVYSKKGKITDTEKIHYKMLFRSTGKAKTGSCMFIREELYDIARDYLYMGIQLPKENAPIVEIGAYSSLVASSIVGKVKIDPKDILILKDVESSFLGSAISIELDNKGHCQAVKKENYKLGNVLFDGQALIDHNLFPTWGNGYILLRQHMFKAAAFDCYLQQWFKDYYGDEYENAVIKDMWGNEHKVTDIKMVTTDNAIKWCKFKGITYDYWCQRVRQDNDNWFGIVKTAHPSKLGDVQYQSYQMVNALDINTIEGAVQCTKDYIYQLKNNINVFLDYLKRNANFSNDFEVLIALIKQDSEFEQCSYFKDRRDRIIQSYIANAKMGRIINNGDNLTIVGSPFAMLLYTVGEDPESDPTFKYEDGCIQCYTERFEDNEYLAEFRNPFNSRNNLGYLHNHYDWRLEKYFNIGKNCIAINMIGTDFQDRNNG
;
A
#
# COMPACT_ATOMS: atom_id res chain seq x y z
N MET A 1 -20.19 -4.46 12.55
CA MET A 1 -18.78 -4.02 12.71
C MET A 1 -18.55 -2.82 11.81
N SER A 2 -17.73 -1.85 12.23
CA SER A 2 -17.44 -0.63 11.46
C SER A 2 -16.83 -0.94 10.07
N GLU A 3 -17.25 -0.17 9.06
CA GLU A 3 -16.79 -0.26 7.66
C GLU A 3 -15.26 -0.17 7.54
N PHE A 4 -14.61 0.57 8.44
CA PHE A 4 -13.18 0.89 8.37
C PHE A 4 -12.31 0.13 9.39
N GLY A 5 -12.91 -0.73 10.23
CA GLY A 5 -12.23 -1.45 11.32
C GLY A 5 -12.51 -0.88 12.70
N LEU A 6 -11.64 -1.14 13.68
CA LEU A 6 -11.82 -0.71 15.08
C LEU A 6 -10.97 0.52 15.40
N ARG A 7 -11.57 1.54 16.00
CA ARG A 7 -10.83 2.69 16.53
C ARG A 7 -9.93 2.26 17.69
N ILE A 8 -8.70 2.75 17.66
CA ILE A 8 -7.68 2.54 18.70
C ILE A 8 -7.02 3.87 19.03
N ASN A 9 -6.47 3.98 20.25
CA ASN A 9 -5.73 5.16 20.66
C ASN A 9 -4.32 5.15 20.09
N ASN A 10 -3.86 6.31 19.62
CA ASN A 10 -2.48 6.55 19.23
C ASN A 10 -1.82 7.55 20.18
N PHE A 11 -0.91 7.06 21.01
CA PHE A 11 -0.24 7.81 22.06
C PHE A 11 1.12 8.37 21.59
N ALA A 12 1.51 9.54 22.09
CA ALA A 12 2.90 10.00 21.96
C ALA A 12 3.77 9.42 23.08
N ALA A 13 4.90 8.79 22.71
CA ALA A 13 5.78 8.10 23.66
C ALA A 13 6.23 8.99 24.84
N GLY A 14 6.71 10.20 24.57
CA GLY A 14 7.13 11.15 25.62
C GLY A 14 6.01 11.48 26.62
N SER A 15 4.77 11.66 26.14
CA SER A 15 3.63 11.93 27.02
C SER A 15 3.30 10.78 27.95
N ILE A 16 3.54 9.53 27.52
CA ILE A 16 3.33 8.35 28.37
C ILE A 16 4.34 8.36 29.51
N MET A 17 5.62 8.54 29.20
CA MET A 17 6.69 8.61 30.20
C MET A 17 6.41 9.69 31.25
N GLU A 18 6.12 10.91 30.79
CA GLU A 18 5.86 12.07 31.66
C GLU A 18 4.61 11.89 32.53
N LYS A 19 3.55 11.27 31.99
CA LYS A 19 2.34 11.02 32.79
C LYS A 19 2.56 9.91 33.81
N ASN A 20 3.26 8.84 33.45
CA ASN A 20 3.48 7.71 34.35
C ASN A 20 4.37 8.09 35.55
N ILE A 21 5.26 9.07 35.41
CA ILE A 21 6.05 9.63 36.52
C ILE A 21 5.36 10.82 37.20
N GLY A 22 4.14 11.17 36.81
CA GLY A 22 3.33 12.21 37.46
C GLY A 22 3.77 13.65 37.21
N VAL A 23 4.61 13.93 36.21
CA VAL A 23 4.98 15.30 35.82
C VAL A 23 4.02 15.90 34.79
N ARG A 24 3.02 15.13 34.34
CA ARG A 24 2.02 15.50 33.35
C ARG A 24 0.67 14.89 33.70
N ASP A 25 -0.41 15.67 33.53
CA ASP A 25 -1.77 15.26 33.92
C ASP A 25 -2.46 14.35 32.87
N ARG A 26 -2.10 14.49 31.57
CA ARG A 26 -2.79 13.81 30.46
C ARG A 26 -1.84 13.26 29.40
N TYR A 27 -2.23 12.15 28.78
CA TYR A 27 -1.56 11.63 27.60
C TYR A 27 -1.84 12.53 26.39
N ASP A 28 -0.88 12.61 25.46
CA ASP A 28 -1.15 13.15 24.12
C ASP A 28 -1.68 12.00 23.25
N ILE A 29 -2.99 12.03 23.00
CA ILE A 29 -3.71 10.98 22.28
C ILE A 29 -4.24 11.55 20.97
N THR A 30 -4.10 10.77 19.92
CA THR A 30 -4.78 10.92 18.63
C THR A 30 -5.50 9.61 18.30
N GLU A 31 -6.38 9.62 17.30
CA GLU A 31 -7.04 8.39 16.85
C GLU A 31 -6.22 7.65 15.80
N ALA A 32 -6.32 6.32 15.82
CA ALA A 32 -5.85 5.44 14.77
C ALA A 32 -6.86 4.30 14.57
N MET A 33 -6.63 3.46 13.56
CA MET A 33 -7.49 2.34 13.22
C MET A 33 -6.71 1.02 13.26
N LEU A 34 -7.29 0.03 13.93
CA LEU A 34 -7.05 -1.38 13.65
C LEU A 34 -7.94 -1.78 12.47
N ILE A 35 -7.35 -1.74 11.28
CA ILE A 35 -8.02 -1.94 10.00
C ILE A 35 -8.60 -3.35 9.86
N ASN A 36 -9.65 -3.47 9.04
CA ASN A 36 -10.20 -4.76 8.62
C ASN A 36 -9.08 -5.59 7.96
N SER A 37 -8.80 -6.76 8.54
CA SER A 37 -7.69 -7.63 8.18
C SER A 37 -7.95 -9.04 8.72
N LEU A 38 -7.25 -10.05 8.19
CA LEU A 38 -7.30 -11.41 8.73
C LEU A 38 -6.85 -11.43 10.20
N PHE A 39 -5.79 -10.67 10.53
CA PHE A 39 -5.33 -10.52 11.91
C PHE A 39 -6.41 -9.98 12.86
N LYS A 40 -7.11 -8.91 12.46
CA LYS A 40 -8.19 -8.35 13.30
C LYS A 40 -9.29 -9.38 13.53
N ASP A 41 -9.70 -10.11 12.49
CA ASP A 41 -10.75 -11.12 12.60
C ASP A 41 -10.32 -12.28 13.51
N TYR A 42 -9.07 -12.75 13.36
CA TYR A 42 -8.49 -13.77 14.25
C TYR A 42 -8.46 -13.29 15.71
N MET A 43 -7.97 -12.08 15.97
CA MET A 43 -7.88 -11.57 17.33
C MET A 43 -9.25 -11.42 18.01
N VAL A 44 -10.28 -10.99 17.27
CA VAL A 44 -11.66 -10.92 17.79
C VAL A 44 -12.18 -12.30 18.16
N ALA A 45 -11.90 -13.33 17.36
CA ALA A 45 -12.25 -14.71 17.69
C ALA A 45 -11.47 -15.26 18.91
N HIS A 46 -10.31 -14.69 19.23
CA HIS A 46 -9.40 -15.14 20.28
C HIS A 46 -9.29 -14.17 21.46
N GLY A 47 -10.37 -13.47 21.79
CA GLY A 47 -10.48 -12.73 23.06
C GLY A 47 -10.13 -11.25 23.02
N LEU A 48 -9.94 -10.65 21.83
CA LEU A 48 -9.84 -9.19 21.70
C LEU A 48 -11.18 -8.54 22.07
N ASN A 49 -11.19 -7.72 23.11
CA ASN A 49 -12.37 -7.03 23.59
C ASN A 49 -12.76 -5.88 22.66
N VAL A 50 -13.98 -5.95 22.12
CA VAL A 50 -14.53 -4.93 21.22
C VAL A 50 -15.66 -4.19 21.92
N TYR A 51 -15.46 -2.88 22.14
CA TYR A 51 -16.47 -2.02 22.73
C TYR A 51 -17.43 -1.51 21.66
N LYS A 52 -18.73 -1.84 21.82
CA LYS A 52 -19.83 -1.45 20.92
C LYS A 52 -19.60 -1.76 19.44
N GLY A 53 -18.72 -2.70 19.12
CA GLY A 53 -18.35 -3.01 17.73
C GLY A 53 -17.52 -1.94 17.00
N GLU A 54 -17.03 -0.91 17.72
CA GLU A 54 -16.42 0.29 17.11
C GLU A 54 -14.99 0.56 17.57
N SER A 55 -14.59 0.10 18.75
CA SER A 55 -13.25 0.37 19.29
C SER A 55 -12.73 -0.75 20.16
N THR A 56 -11.42 -0.72 20.42
CA THR A 56 -10.78 -1.60 21.40
C THR A 56 -9.70 -0.84 22.16
N ARG A 57 -9.47 -1.25 23.43
CA ARG A 57 -8.30 -0.83 24.20
C ARG A 57 -7.20 -1.88 24.18
N ASP A 58 -7.45 -3.08 23.68
CA ASP A 58 -6.50 -4.18 23.77
C ASP A 58 -5.33 -4.00 22.80
N ILE A 59 -5.51 -3.17 21.77
CA ILE A 59 -4.46 -2.77 20.85
C ILE A 59 -4.37 -1.24 20.85
N ILE A 60 -3.15 -0.72 20.92
CA ILE A 60 -2.86 0.70 20.84
C ILE A 60 -1.75 0.96 19.82
N CYS A 61 -1.65 2.21 19.38
CA CYS A 61 -0.54 2.69 18.58
C CYS A 61 0.31 3.64 19.43
N ILE A 62 1.63 3.61 19.26
CA ILE A 62 2.55 4.56 19.90
C ILE A 62 3.42 5.21 18.83
N THR A 63 3.40 6.54 18.76
CA THR A 63 4.28 7.33 17.89
C THR A 63 5.44 7.91 18.68
N PHE A 64 6.66 7.69 18.19
CA PHE A 64 7.90 8.19 18.80
C PHE A 64 8.29 9.56 18.24
N LYS A 65 7.40 10.56 18.40
CA LYS A 65 7.61 11.94 17.89
C LYS A 65 8.66 12.71 18.68
N TYR A 66 8.61 12.60 20.01
CA TYR A 66 9.47 13.32 20.94
C TYR A 66 9.73 12.48 22.19
N GLY A 67 10.78 12.84 22.93
CA GLY A 67 11.22 12.19 24.17
C GLY A 67 10.55 12.77 25.43
N SER A 68 11.08 12.52 26.62
CA SER A 68 10.72 13.26 27.84
C SER A 68 11.75 14.36 28.13
N ARG A 69 11.34 15.40 28.86
CA ARG A 69 12.19 16.56 29.20
C ARG A 69 12.83 16.45 30.59
N THR A 70 13.92 17.20 30.81
CA THR A 70 14.31 17.59 32.18
C THR A 70 13.39 18.68 32.71
N TYR A 71 13.47 18.94 34.02
CA TYR A 71 12.77 20.08 34.63
C TYR A 71 13.17 21.41 33.96
N GLU A 72 14.47 21.63 33.73
CA GLU A 72 15.00 22.86 33.13
C GLU A 72 14.48 23.04 31.68
N GLU A 73 14.46 21.95 30.90
CA GLU A 73 13.91 21.95 29.55
C GLU A 73 12.40 22.24 29.54
N GLU A 74 11.63 21.68 30.49
CA GLU A 74 10.19 21.94 30.60
C GLU A 74 9.93 23.40 30.98
N VAL A 75 10.67 23.94 31.95
CA VAL A 75 10.57 25.36 32.33
C VAL A 75 10.93 26.26 31.15
N ALA A 76 11.99 25.95 30.40
CA ALA A 76 12.38 26.69 29.21
C ALA A 76 11.29 26.64 28.13
N HIS A 77 10.69 25.47 27.90
CA HIS A 77 9.58 25.27 26.97
C HIS A 77 8.34 26.08 27.38
N LEU A 78 7.94 26.05 28.65
CA LEU A 78 6.82 26.83 29.17
C LEU A 78 7.06 28.34 29.04
N ASN A 79 8.25 28.82 29.41
CA ASN A 79 8.62 30.23 29.25
C ASN A 79 8.58 30.67 27.77
N LYS A 80 9.01 29.81 26.85
CA LYS A 80 8.93 30.09 25.40
C LYS A 80 7.47 30.23 24.96
N ARG A 81 6.57 29.34 25.41
CA ARG A 81 5.14 29.40 25.08
C ARG A 81 4.45 30.63 25.67
N ILE A 82 4.79 31.02 26.90
CA ILE A 82 4.30 32.27 27.53
C ILE A 82 4.64 33.47 26.62
N LYS A 83 5.91 33.62 26.24
CA LYS A 83 6.35 34.69 25.32
C LYS A 83 5.64 34.67 23.97
N THR A 84 5.29 33.48 23.47
CA THR A 84 4.53 33.35 22.22
C THR A 84 3.11 33.88 22.38
N TYR A 85 2.40 33.52 23.45
CA TYR A 85 1.03 33.99 23.67
C TYR A 85 0.96 35.50 23.97
N GLU A 86 1.90 36.04 24.74
CA GLU A 86 1.99 37.48 25.01
C GLU A 86 2.10 38.30 23.70
N LYS A 87 2.82 37.77 22.71
CA LYS A 87 3.06 38.42 21.40
C LYS A 87 2.00 38.10 20.33
N ASP A 88 1.02 37.25 20.62
CA ASP A 88 0.03 36.84 19.63
C ASP A 88 -1.01 37.96 19.42
N LYS A 89 -0.93 38.64 18.28
CA LYS A 89 -1.82 39.75 17.93
C LYS A 89 -3.27 39.32 17.63
N LYS A 90 -3.54 38.02 17.51
CA LYS A 90 -4.89 37.49 17.22
C LYS A 90 -5.74 37.22 18.46
N LEU A 91 -5.14 37.23 19.65
CA LEU A 91 -5.82 36.96 20.91
C LEU A 91 -6.14 38.26 21.63
N SER A 92 -7.30 38.32 22.32
CA SER A 92 -7.60 39.43 23.24
C SER A 92 -6.67 39.36 24.47
N GLU A 93 -6.48 40.50 25.16
CA GLU A 93 -5.65 40.54 26.37
C GLU A 93 -6.15 39.58 27.47
N GLU A 94 -7.48 39.44 27.61
CA GLU A 94 -8.08 38.48 28.54
C GLU A 94 -7.73 37.03 28.17
N GLN A 95 -7.81 36.66 26.88
CA GLN A 95 -7.44 35.33 26.41
C GLN A 95 -5.94 35.03 26.59
N LYS A 96 -5.08 36.05 26.46
CA LYS A 96 -3.65 35.91 26.74
C LYS A 96 -3.41 35.64 28.22
N GLN A 97 -4.01 36.45 29.09
CA GLN A 97 -3.86 36.33 30.54
C GLN A 97 -4.27 34.94 31.02
N GLN A 98 -5.44 34.45 30.60
CA GLN A 98 -5.91 33.10 30.94
C GLN A 98 -4.93 32.00 30.52
N LYS A 99 -4.34 32.10 29.33
CA LYS A 99 -3.34 31.12 28.85
C LYS A 99 -2.02 31.21 29.60
N VAL A 100 -1.58 32.42 29.93
CA VAL A 100 -0.35 32.64 30.70
C VAL A 100 -0.51 32.11 32.13
N ASP A 101 -1.63 32.38 32.79
CA ASP A 101 -1.93 31.87 34.13
C ASP A 101 -1.98 30.34 34.15
N PHE A 102 -2.59 29.73 33.13
CA PHE A 102 -2.56 28.29 32.96
C PHE A 102 -1.12 27.75 32.83
N LEU A 103 -0.27 28.36 32.00
CA LEU A 103 1.13 27.93 31.84
C LEU A 103 1.95 28.15 33.12
N ASN A 104 1.69 29.22 33.88
CA ASN A 104 2.32 29.46 35.17
C ASN A 104 1.90 28.40 36.21
N SER A 105 0.64 27.96 36.19
CA SER A 105 0.18 26.85 37.04
C SER A 105 0.92 25.55 36.72
N LEU A 106 1.14 25.25 35.44
CA LEU A 106 1.92 24.08 35.01
C LEU A 106 3.38 24.20 35.45
N LYS A 107 3.95 25.40 35.38
CA LYS A 107 5.32 25.67 35.84
C LYS A 107 5.46 25.47 37.35
N SER A 108 4.46 25.87 38.14
CA SER A 108 4.42 25.58 39.58
C SER A 108 4.39 24.07 39.84
N LYS A 109 3.49 23.33 39.17
CA LYS A 109 3.42 21.87 39.28
C LYS A 109 4.73 21.19 38.89
N ALA A 110 5.40 21.68 37.84
CA ALA A 110 6.69 21.17 37.41
C ALA A 110 7.76 21.38 38.50
N LYS A 111 7.73 22.52 39.20
CA LYS A 111 8.62 22.80 40.33
C LYS A 111 8.36 21.86 41.51
N ASP A 112 7.09 21.61 41.83
CA ASP A 112 6.69 20.70 42.91
C ASP A 112 7.08 19.24 42.62
N ASN A 113 7.25 18.88 41.35
CA ASN A 113 7.66 17.54 40.90
C ASN A 113 9.06 17.51 40.27
N LYS A 114 9.93 18.47 40.61
CA LYS A 114 11.25 18.65 39.98
C LYS A 114 12.06 17.34 39.92
N ASP A 115 12.09 16.59 41.02
CA ASP A 115 12.92 15.39 41.16
C ASP A 115 12.40 14.19 40.35
N LYS A 116 11.17 14.27 39.83
CA LYS A 116 10.56 13.21 39.01
C LYS A 116 10.90 13.34 37.53
N PHE A 117 11.42 14.48 37.07
CA PHE A 117 11.75 14.67 35.65
C PHE A 117 12.94 13.81 35.26
N VAL A 118 12.75 12.94 34.27
CA VAL A 118 13.81 12.10 33.70
C VAL A 118 13.88 12.35 32.20
N ARG A 119 15.08 12.65 31.70
CA ARG A 119 15.33 12.89 30.28
C ARG A 119 15.49 11.58 29.53
N TYR A 120 14.65 11.35 28.53
CA TYR A 120 14.83 10.30 27.53
C TYR A 120 14.69 10.85 26.13
N THR A 121 15.62 10.54 25.23
CA THR A 121 15.44 10.79 23.80
C THR A 121 14.32 9.92 23.24
N LYS A 122 13.79 10.30 22.06
CA LYS A 122 12.77 9.49 21.36
C LYS A 122 13.25 8.06 21.08
N ASP A 123 14.56 7.88 20.85
CA ASP A 123 15.15 6.59 20.50
C ASP A 123 15.40 5.75 21.76
N GLN A 124 15.78 6.37 22.88
CA GLN A 124 15.84 5.68 24.17
C GLN A 124 14.45 5.20 24.63
N LEU A 125 13.41 6.03 24.52
CA LEU A 125 12.04 5.60 24.81
C LEU A 125 11.59 4.45 23.91
N ARG A 126 12.02 4.45 22.65
CA ARG A 126 11.70 3.36 21.73
C ARG A 126 12.33 2.05 22.17
N ILE A 127 13.62 2.05 22.50
CA ILE A 127 14.31 0.85 23.00
C ILE A 127 13.65 0.38 24.30
N LEU A 128 13.35 1.30 25.22
CA LEU A 128 12.70 1.00 26.48
C LEU A 128 11.34 0.32 26.26
N TYR A 129 10.44 0.94 25.50
CA TYR A 129 9.10 0.41 25.28
C TYR A 129 9.09 -0.86 24.44
N TYR A 130 10.08 -1.06 23.57
CA TYR A 130 10.17 -2.28 22.76
C TYR A 130 10.63 -3.48 23.57
N THR A 131 11.49 -3.26 24.56
CA THR A 131 12.07 -4.33 25.37
C THR A 131 11.25 -4.62 26.62
N GLN A 132 10.66 -3.60 27.25
CA GLN A 132 9.97 -3.72 28.54
C GLN A 132 8.45 -3.58 28.44
N GLY A 133 7.91 -3.22 27.28
CA GLY A 133 6.51 -2.82 27.17
C GLY A 133 6.24 -1.46 27.81
N VAL A 134 4.97 -1.16 28.05
CA VAL A 134 4.52 0.13 28.59
C VAL A 134 3.19 0.03 29.31
N ASP A 135 3.06 0.75 30.42
CA ASP A 135 1.84 0.84 31.20
C ASP A 135 1.00 2.06 30.77
N ILE A 136 -0.30 1.86 30.57
CA ILE A 136 -1.28 2.94 30.36
C ILE A 136 -2.37 2.84 31.43
N PHE A 137 -2.69 3.98 32.03
CA PHE A 137 -3.71 4.10 33.07
C PHE A 137 -5.00 4.71 32.51
N TYR A 138 -6.10 3.97 32.61
CA TYR A 138 -7.43 4.36 32.15
C TYR A 138 -8.35 4.61 33.35
N ASN A 139 -8.78 5.86 33.53
CA ASN A 139 -9.71 6.21 34.58
C ASN A 139 -11.13 5.70 34.24
N VAL A 140 -11.78 5.09 35.20
CA VAL A 140 -13.20 4.73 35.19
C VAL A 140 -13.97 5.85 35.89
N TYR A 141 -15.02 6.36 35.25
CA TYR A 141 -15.82 7.47 35.76
C TYR A 141 -17.22 6.99 36.17
N SER A 142 -17.70 7.46 37.32
CA SER A 142 -19.11 7.37 37.70
C SER A 142 -20.02 8.15 36.75
N LYS A 143 -21.33 7.88 36.79
CA LYS A 143 -22.35 8.68 36.09
C LYS A 143 -22.29 10.19 36.43
N LYS A 144 -21.71 10.56 37.58
CA LYS A 144 -21.53 11.95 38.03
C LYS A 144 -20.15 12.54 37.65
N GLY A 145 -19.35 11.85 36.83
CA GLY A 145 -18.05 12.34 36.34
C GLY A 145 -16.89 12.22 37.34
N LYS A 146 -17.10 11.66 38.52
CA LYS A 146 -16.03 11.37 39.49
C LYS A 146 -15.30 10.08 39.11
N ILE A 147 -13.97 10.08 39.16
CA ILE A 147 -13.15 8.88 39.00
C ILE A 147 -13.49 7.91 40.13
N THR A 148 -13.89 6.70 39.77
CA THR A 148 -14.23 5.62 40.72
C THR A 148 -13.15 4.57 40.80
N ASP A 149 -12.39 4.37 39.73
CA ASP A 149 -11.33 3.37 39.64
C ASP A 149 -10.32 3.77 38.54
N THR A 150 -9.14 3.16 38.55
CA THR A 150 -8.12 3.33 37.50
C THR A 150 -7.62 1.96 37.06
N GLU A 151 -7.98 1.58 35.83
CA GLU A 151 -7.49 0.36 35.19
C GLU A 151 -6.07 0.58 34.66
N LYS A 152 -5.12 -0.23 35.12
CA LYS A 152 -3.76 -0.29 34.57
C LYS A 152 -3.71 -1.41 33.53
N ILE A 153 -3.29 -1.09 32.31
CA ILE A 153 -3.05 -2.08 31.25
C ILE A 153 -1.59 -2.03 30.83
N HIS A 154 -0.92 -3.18 30.88
CA HIS A 154 0.44 -3.35 30.36
C HIS A 154 0.38 -3.79 28.88
N TYR A 155 1.17 -3.11 28.05
CA TYR A 155 1.22 -3.38 26.61
C TYR A 155 2.62 -3.77 26.16
N LYS A 156 2.70 -4.81 25.32
CA LYS A 156 3.93 -5.26 24.66
C LYS A 156 3.97 -4.80 23.21
N MET A 157 5.17 -4.49 22.72
CA MET A 157 5.39 -4.15 21.30
C MET A 157 5.07 -5.37 20.45
N LEU A 158 4.12 -5.24 19.51
CA LEU A 158 3.68 -6.37 18.69
C LEU A 158 4.33 -6.37 17.31
N PHE A 159 4.05 -5.34 16.51
CA PHE A 159 4.60 -5.22 15.15
C PHE A 159 4.54 -3.78 14.63
N ARG A 160 5.22 -3.55 13.51
CA ARG A 160 5.08 -2.33 12.70
C ARG A 160 4.44 -2.68 11.38
N SER A 161 3.36 -2.02 11.02
CA SER A 161 2.87 -2.08 9.64
C SER A 161 3.74 -1.23 8.72
N THR A 162 3.80 -1.58 7.44
CA THR A 162 4.58 -0.88 6.42
C THR A 162 4.25 0.63 6.33
N GLY A 163 2.96 0.99 6.45
CA GLY A 163 2.52 2.40 6.49
C GLY A 163 2.96 3.13 7.76
N LYS A 164 3.00 2.46 8.91
CA LYS A 164 3.40 3.05 10.20
C LYS A 164 4.91 3.18 10.35
N ALA A 165 5.70 2.34 9.66
CA ALA A 165 7.15 2.46 9.60
C ALA A 165 7.60 3.85 9.09
N LYS A 166 6.92 4.38 8.06
CA LYS A 166 7.20 5.73 7.50
C LYS A 166 6.93 6.86 8.49
N THR A 167 6.00 6.67 9.44
CA THR A 167 5.57 7.70 10.40
C THR A 167 6.16 7.51 11.81
N GLY A 168 7.08 6.55 11.99
CA GLY A 168 7.70 6.26 13.29
C GLY A 168 6.71 5.76 14.35
N SER A 169 5.63 5.11 13.92
CA SER A 169 4.58 4.56 14.79
C SER A 169 4.65 3.04 14.87
N CYS A 170 4.17 2.46 15.97
CA CYS A 170 4.21 1.02 16.21
C CYS A 170 2.94 0.53 16.90
N MET A 171 2.54 -0.71 16.60
CA MET A 171 1.41 -1.38 17.25
C MET A 171 1.88 -2.06 18.52
N PHE A 172 1.10 -1.90 19.57
CA PHE A 172 1.27 -2.54 20.87
C PHE A 172 -0.02 -3.25 21.24
N ILE A 173 0.10 -4.35 21.97
CA ILE A 173 -1.04 -5.17 22.39
C ILE A 173 -0.98 -5.45 23.89
N ARG A 174 -2.14 -5.61 24.50
CA ARG A 174 -2.31 -6.07 25.88
C ARG A 174 -1.48 -7.33 26.12
N GLU A 175 -0.76 -7.36 27.24
CA GLU A 175 0.16 -8.46 27.57
C GLU A 175 -0.48 -9.85 27.49
N GLU A 176 -1.72 -9.99 27.97
CA GLU A 176 -2.43 -11.26 28.02
C GLU A 176 -2.80 -11.82 26.63
N LEU A 177 -2.83 -10.96 25.61
CA LEU A 177 -3.09 -11.35 24.22
C LEU A 177 -1.81 -11.43 23.38
N TYR A 178 -0.65 -11.08 23.95
CA TYR A 178 0.60 -10.94 23.22
C TYR A 178 1.01 -12.25 22.55
N ASP A 179 1.06 -13.36 23.30
CA ASP A 179 1.56 -14.63 22.77
C ASP A 179 0.64 -15.18 21.66
N ILE A 180 -0.68 -15.05 21.81
CA ILE A 180 -1.68 -15.43 20.80
C ILE A 180 -1.48 -14.61 19.51
N ALA A 181 -1.38 -13.29 19.64
CA ALA A 181 -1.19 -12.41 18.49
C ALA A 181 0.17 -12.64 17.82
N ARG A 182 1.21 -12.89 18.61
CA ARG A 182 2.58 -13.08 18.17
C ARG A 182 2.77 -14.41 17.45
N ASP A 183 2.14 -15.48 17.93
CA ASP A 183 2.10 -16.78 17.27
C ASP A 183 1.42 -16.66 15.90
N TYR A 184 0.24 -16.04 15.84
CA TYR A 184 -0.49 -15.84 14.58
C TYR A 184 0.32 -15.01 13.58
N LEU A 185 0.82 -13.83 13.96
CA LEU A 185 1.58 -12.97 13.04
C LEU A 185 2.82 -13.67 12.48
N TYR A 186 3.48 -14.49 13.30
CA TYR A 186 4.70 -15.20 12.89
C TYR A 186 4.42 -16.60 12.36
N MET A 187 3.16 -17.03 12.30
CA MET A 187 2.79 -18.38 11.91
C MET A 187 3.59 -19.43 12.73
N GLY A 188 3.76 -19.20 14.03
CA GLY A 188 4.54 -20.05 14.94
C GLY A 188 6.06 -20.10 14.70
N ILE A 189 6.60 -19.34 13.74
CA ILE A 189 8.03 -19.37 13.40
C ILE A 189 8.90 -18.89 14.56
N GLN A 190 9.79 -19.76 15.00
CA GLN A 190 10.85 -19.45 15.96
C GLN A 190 12.13 -19.05 15.22
N LEU A 191 12.66 -17.86 15.54
CA LEU A 191 13.87 -17.37 14.91
C LEU A 191 15.11 -17.95 15.62
N PRO A 192 16.18 -18.27 14.89
CA PRO A 192 17.44 -18.70 15.51
C PRO A 192 18.03 -17.55 16.35
N LYS A 193 18.85 -17.88 17.35
CA LYS A 193 19.52 -16.87 18.19
C LYS A 193 20.56 -16.07 17.40
N GLU A 194 21.25 -16.71 16.47
CA GLU A 194 22.29 -16.13 15.64
C GLU A 194 21.81 -16.03 14.20
N ASN A 195 22.19 -14.94 13.50
CA ASN A 195 21.85 -14.69 12.11
C ASN A 195 20.34 -14.82 11.79
N ALA A 196 19.49 -14.39 12.74
CA ALA A 196 18.06 -14.37 12.55
C ALA A 196 17.65 -13.49 11.35
N PRO A 197 16.75 -13.97 10.46
CA PRO A 197 16.21 -13.19 9.34
C PRO A 197 15.19 -12.15 9.84
N ILE A 198 15.66 -11.20 10.65
CA ILE A 198 14.85 -10.18 11.33
C ILE A 198 14.20 -9.20 10.35
N VAL A 199 14.84 -8.96 9.21
CA VAL A 199 14.34 -8.06 8.17
C VAL A 199 13.17 -8.70 7.46
N GLU A 200 13.33 -9.97 7.06
CA GLU A 200 12.35 -10.77 6.36
C GLU A 200 11.11 -11.00 7.23
N ILE A 201 11.30 -11.46 8.47
CA ILE A 201 10.17 -11.72 9.36
C ILE A 201 9.42 -10.44 9.72
N GLY A 202 10.13 -9.31 9.88
CA GLY A 202 9.51 -8.00 10.11
C GLY A 202 8.67 -7.53 8.92
N ALA A 203 9.08 -7.86 7.69
CA ALA A 203 8.32 -7.55 6.50
C ALA A 203 7.10 -8.47 6.33
N TYR A 204 7.28 -9.79 6.49
CA TYR A 204 6.29 -10.77 6.07
C TYR A 204 5.26 -11.16 7.14
N SER A 205 5.60 -11.08 8.44
CA SER A 205 4.65 -11.34 9.54
C SER A 205 3.45 -10.39 9.52
N SER A 206 3.64 -9.18 9.01
CA SER A 206 2.58 -8.16 8.94
C SER A 206 1.63 -8.32 7.74
N LEU A 207 1.85 -9.27 6.83
CA LEU A 207 1.04 -9.45 5.62
C LEU A 207 -0.44 -9.69 5.95
N VAL A 208 -0.73 -10.53 6.94
CA VAL A 208 -2.08 -10.85 7.45
C VAL A 208 -2.76 -9.68 8.17
N ALA A 209 -2.00 -8.64 8.53
CA ALA A 209 -2.50 -7.39 9.12
C ALA A 209 -2.75 -6.28 8.09
N SER A 210 -2.64 -6.59 6.79
CA SER A 210 -2.96 -5.64 5.71
C SER A 210 -4.45 -5.33 5.68
N SER A 211 -4.82 -4.11 5.28
CA SER A 211 -6.22 -3.76 5.03
C SER A 211 -6.77 -4.67 3.94
N ILE A 212 -7.94 -5.25 4.17
CA ILE A 212 -8.66 -6.03 3.16
C ILE A 212 -9.97 -5.34 2.79
N VAL A 213 -10.33 -5.44 1.51
CA VAL A 213 -11.61 -5.00 0.94
C VAL A 213 -12.57 -6.17 0.69
N GLY A 214 -12.05 -7.41 0.77
CA GLY A 214 -12.83 -8.63 0.62
C GLY A 214 -12.01 -9.86 1.01
N LYS A 215 -12.59 -11.04 0.82
CA LYS A 215 -11.92 -12.33 1.02
C LYS A 215 -12.34 -13.33 -0.05
N VAL A 216 -11.47 -14.30 -0.32
CA VAL A 216 -11.77 -15.47 -1.14
C VAL A 216 -11.32 -16.72 -0.37
N LYS A 217 -12.11 -17.78 -0.43
CA LYS A 217 -11.79 -19.05 0.26
C LYS A 217 -11.13 -19.98 -0.74
N ILE A 218 -9.90 -20.41 -0.44
CA ILE A 218 -9.10 -21.30 -1.29
C ILE A 218 -8.44 -22.30 -0.36
N ASP A 219 -8.66 -23.61 -0.56
CA ASP A 219 -7.86 -24.57 0.20
C ASP A 219 -6.41 -24.46 -0.26
N PRO A 220 -5.43 -24.30 0.65
CA PRO A 220 -4.02 -24.30 0.31
C PRO A 220 -3.57 -25.47 -0.56
N LYS A 221 -4.23 -26.64 -0.42
CA LYS A 221 -3.97 -27.84 -1.23
C LYS A 221 -4.44 -27.72 -2.68
N ASP A 222 -5.35 -26.80 -2.97
CA ASP A 222 -5.83 -26.52 -4.32
C ASP A 222 -4.94 -25.48 -5.04
N ILE A 223 -3.81 -25.10 -4.43
CA ILE A 223 -2.86 -24.14 -4.97
C ILE A 223 -1.65 -24.90 -5.51
N LEU A 224 -1.48 -24.90 -6.83
CA LEU A 224 -0.28 -25.40 -7.48
C LEU A 224 0.83 -24.35 -7.36
N ILE A 225 1.93 -24.70 -6.72
CA ILE A 225 3.09 -23.81 -6.50
C ILE A 225 4.27 -24.31 -7.33
N LEU A 226 4.68 -23.52 -8.31
CA LEU A 226 5.80 -23.84 -9.21
C LEU A 226 7.04 -23.02 -8.83
N LYS A 227 8.19 -23.32 -9.46
CA LYS A 227 9.39 -22.46 -9.32
C LYS A 227 9.28 -21.26 -10.24
N ASP A 228 9.77 -20.11 -9.80
CA ASP A 228 9.97 -19.00 -10.71
C ASP A 228 10.94 -19.37 -11.85
N VAL A 229 10.67 -18.78 -13.01
CA VAL A 229 11.41 -18.99 -14.24
C VAL A 229 12.09 -17.67 -14.59
N GLU A 230 13.40 -17.72 -14.81
CA GLU A 230 14.19 -16.59 -15.32
C GLU A 230 14.29 -16.70 -16.84
N SER A 231 14.02 -15.61 -17.55
CA SER A 231 14.38 -15.46 -18.96
C SER A 231 15.40 -14.33 -19.08
N SER A 232 16.49 -14.59 -19.78
CA SER A 232 17.62 -13.65 -19.85
C SER A 232 18.28 -13.64 -21.21
N PHE A 233 18.84 -12.49 -21.58
CA PHE A 233 19.53 -12.27 -22.83
C PHE A 233 20.71 -11.31 -22.62
N LEU A 234 21.57 -11.17 -23.64
CA LEU A 234 22.68 -10.23 -23.60
C LEU A 234 22.29 -8.95 -24.34
N GLY A 235 22.48 -7.80 -23.69
CA GLY A 235 22.20 -6.49 -24.27
C GLY A 235 23.15 -5.41 -23.77
N SER A 236 22.95 -4.19 -24.26
CA SER A 236 23.68 -3.02 -23.76
C SER A 236 22.97 -2.43 -22.55
N ALA A 237 23.70 -2.06 -21.52
CA ALA A 237 23.14 -1.45 -20.31
C ALA A 237 23.98 -0.26 -19.84
N ILE A 238 23.35 0.67 -19.11
CA ILE A 238 24.05 1.70 -18.34
C ILE A 238 24.00 1.31 -16.87
N SER A 239 25.16 0.90 -16.35
CA SER A 239 25.34 0.52 -14.94
C SER A 239 25.71 1.75 -14.12
N ILE A 240 25.09 1.92 -12.95
CA ILE A 240 25.49 2.95 -11.98
C ILE A 240 26.45 2.32 -10.97
N GLU A 241 27.69 2.76 -10.96
CA GLU A 241 28.78 2.18 -10.17
C GLU A 241 29.42 3.23 -9.27
N LEU A 242 30.08 2.79 -8.20
CA LEU A 242 30.90 3.68 -7.39
C LEU A 242 32.33 3.70 -7.93
N ASP A 243 32.86 4.89 -8.18
CA ASP A 243 34.28 5.08 -8.46
C ASP A 243 35.13 4.78 -7.21
N ASN A 244 36.45 4.79 -7.37
CA ASN A 244 37.41 4.51 -6.29
C ASN A 244 37.35 5.54 -5.14
N LYS A 245 36.62 6.65 -5.32
CA LYS A 245 36.41 7.71 -4.33
C LYS A 245 35.00 7.65 -3.72
N GLY A 246 34.18 6.69 -4.12
CA GLY A 246 32.80 6.52 -3.65
C GLY A 246 31.78 7.44 -4.34
N HIS A 247 32.10 8.02 -5.49
CA HIS A 247 31.13 8.78 -6.30
C HIS A 247 30.39 7.87 -7.29
N CYS A 248 29.10 8.13 -7.51
CA CYS A 248 28.34 7.44 -8.55
C CYS A 248 28.81 7.86 -9.96
N GLN A 249 29.09 6.90 -10.82
CA GLN A 249 29.39 7.07 -12.24
C GLN A 249 28.50 6.18 -13.11
N ALA A 250 28.11 6.68 -14.27
CA ALA A 250 27.37 5.91 -15.27
C ALA A 250 28.36 5.22 -16.23
N VAL A 251 28.36 3.90 -16.24
CA VAL A 251 29.26 3.07 -17.06
C VAL A 251 28.45 2.34 -18.11
N LYS A 252 28.76 2.57 -19.38
CA LYS A 252 28.17 1.79 -20.48
C LYS A 252 28.80 0.40 -20.49
N LYS A 253 27.96 -0.63 -20.47
CA LYS A 253 28.35 -2.03 -20.61
C LYS A 253 27.70 -2.61 -21.86
N GLU A 254 28.52 -3.27 -22.67
CA GLU A 254 28.06 -4.11 -23.77
C GLU A 254 28.01 -5.57 -23.30
N ASN A 255 27.16 -6.39 -23.92
CA ASN A 255 26.99 -7.81 -23.57
C ASN A 255 26.67 -8.04 -22.08
N TYR A 256 25.85 -7.16 -21.50
CA TYR A 256 25.36 -7.27 -20.14
C TYR A 256 24.18 -8.24 -20.09
N LYS A 257 24.16 -9.13 -19.09
CA LYS A 257 23.03 -10.06 -18.87
C LYS A 257 21.86 -9.26 -18.31
N LEU A 258 20.82 -9.11 -19.12
CA LEU A 258 19.53 -8.55 -18.76
C LEU A 258 18.50 -9.67 -18.67
N GLY A 259 17.44 -9.48 -17.90
CA GLY A 259 16.37 -10.45 -17.88
C GLY A 259 15.21 -10.08 -16.99
N ASN A 260 14.26 -11.02 -16.95
CA ASN A 260 13.09 -10.95 -16.12
C ASN A 260 12.92 -12.26 -15.34
N VAL A 261 12.27 -12.15 -14.19
CA VAL A 261 11.58 -13.28 -13.57
C VAL A 261 10.16 -13.28 -14.11
N LEU A 262 9.80 -14.28 -14.91
CA LEU A 262 8.57 -14.29 -15.71
C LEU A 262 7.31 -14.10 -14.86
N PHE A 263 7.27 -14.69 -13.66
CA PHE A 263 6.07 -14.81 -12.83
C PHE A 263 6.21 -14.17 -11.44
N ASP A 264 7.12 -13.19 -11.25
CA ASP A 264 7.45 -12.66 -9.91
C ASP A 264 6.21 -12.16 -9.14
N GLY A 265 5.84 -12.95 -8.12
CA GLY A 265 4.73 -12.64 -7.23
C GLY A 265 3.36 -12.68 -7.90
N GLN A 266 3.25 -13.29 -9.09
CA GLN A 266 2.03 -13.50 -9.86
C GLN A 266 1.32 -14.79 -9.46
N ALA A 267 0.00 -14.81 -9.63
CA ALA A 267 -0.83 -16.00 -9.58
C ALA A 267 -1.93 -15.95 -10.64
N LEU A 268 -2.40 -17.12 -11.06
CA LEU A 268 -3.60 -17.30 -11.88
C LEU A 268 -4.66 -17.97 -11.02
N ILE A 269 -5.84 -17.37 -10.87
CA ILE A 269 -6.94 -17.91 -10.07
C ILE A 269 -8.09 -18.28 -11.01
N ASP A 270 -8.69 -19.45 -10.78
CA ASP A 270 -9.80 -19.92 -11.60
C ASP A 270 -11.00 -18.96 -11.50
N HIS A 271 -11.58 -18.64 -12.66
CA HIS A 271 -12.68 -17.70 -12.82
C HIS A 271 -13.85 -17.98 -11.88
N ASN A 272 -14.15 -19.26 -11.59
CA ASN A 272 -15.25 -19.62 -10.71
C ASN A 272 -15.02 -19.22 -9.24
N LEU A 273 -13.77 -18.98 -8.83
CA LEU A 273 -13.43 -18.45 -7.51
C LEU A 273 -13.18 -16.94 -7.53
N PHE A 274 -12.99 -16.35 -8.69
CA PHE A 274 -12.70 -14.93 -8.81
C PHE A 274 -13.91 -14.10 -8.40
N PRO A 275 -13.76 -13.08 -7.53
CA PRO A 275 -14.89 -12.28 -7.09
C PRO A 275 -15.44 -11.44 -8.24
N THR A 276 -16.76 -11.45 -8.43
CA THR A 276 -17.45 -10.70 -9.51
C THR A 276 -17.25 -9.19 -9.48
N TRP A 277 -16.84 -8.62 -8.34
CA TRP A 277 -16.50 -7.20 -8.19
C TRP A 277 -15.02 -6.89 -8.45
N GLY A 278 -14.18 -7.92 -8.60
CA GLY A 278 -12.79 -7.76 -9.00
C GLY A 278 -12.69 -7.40 -10.48
N ASN A 279 -11.74 -6.55 -10.84
CA ASN A 279 -11.51 -6.14 -12.23
C ASN A 279 -10.26 -6.83 -12.78
N GLY A 280 -10.39 -8.12 -13.13
CA GLY A 280 -9.32 -8.94 -13.73
C GLY A 280 -8.12 -9.26 -12.84
N TYR A 281 -8.02 -8.63 -11.67
CA TYR A 281 -6.92 -8.76 -10.72
C TYR A 281 -7.39 -8.61 -9.27
N ILE A 282 -6.84 -9.41 -8.36
CA ILE A 282 -6.91 -9.22 -6.91
C ILE A 282 -5.56 -9.42 -6.23
N LEU A 283 -5.22 -8.55 -5.28
CA LEU A 283 -4.00 -8.68 -4.48
C LEU A 283 -4.29 -9.49 -3.20
N LEU A 284 -3.76 -10.70 -3.13
CA LEU A 284 -4.02 -11.63 -2.03
C LEU A 284 -2.98 -11.53 -0.91
N ARG A 285 -3.44 -11.71 0.32
CA ARG A 285 -2.62 -11.83 1.54
C ARG A 285 -3.06 -13.01 2.37
N GLN A 286 -2.07 -13.75 2.84
CA GLN A 286 -2.23 -14.78 3.85
C GLN A 286 -0.91 -14.94 4.64
N HIS A 287 -0.84 -15.82 5.65
CA HIS A 287 0.39 -16.12 6.38
C HIS A 287 1.56 -16.33 5.42
N MET A 288 2.54 -15.43 5.50
CA MET A 288 3.74 -15.45 4.65
C MET A 288 3.44 -15.64 3.15
N PHE A 289 2.30 -15.14 2.67
CA PHE A 289 1.84 -15.29 1.30
C PHE A 289 1.42 -13.93 0.73
N LYS A 290 1.93 -13.61 -0.45
CA LYS A 290 1.60 -12.39 -1.20
C LYS A 290 1.63 -12.72 -2.69
N ALA A 291 0.46 -12.70 -3.33
CA ALA A 291 0.33 -12.91 -4.76
C ALA A 291 -0.58 -11.87 -5.42
N ALA A 292 -0.22 -11.51 -6.64
CA ALA A 292 -1.00 -10.79 -7.61
C ALA A 292 -1.82 -11.79 -8.42
N ALA A 293 -3.07 -12.08 -8.04
CA ALA A 293 -3.88 -13.12 -8.66
C ALA A 293 -4.76 -12.55 -9.78
N PHE A 294 -4.61 -13.08 -11.00
CA PHE A 294 -5.33 -12.65 -12.20
C PHE A 294 -6.42 -13.65 -12.58
N ASP A 295 -7.56 -13.11 -13.05
CA ASP A 295 -8.73 -13.91 -13.44
C ASP A 295 -8.43 -14.74 -14.69
N CYS A 296 -8.51 -16.06 -14.54
CA CYS A 296 -8.12 -17.04 -15.55
C CYS A 296 -9.13 -18.18 -15.62
N TYR A 297 -9.45 -18.66 -16.81
CA TYR A 297 -10.25 -19.86 -17.01
C TYR A 297 -9.38 -21.12 -16.86
N LEU A 298 -8.80 -21.29 -15.67
CA LEU A 298 -7.79 -22.33 -15.40
C LEU A 298 -8.33 -23.75 -15.61
N GLN A 299 -9.56 -24.01 -15.18
CA GLN A 299 -10.20 -25.31 -15.40
C GLN A 299 -10.51 -25.55 -16.88
N GLN A 300 -10.79 -24.50 -17.66
CA GLN A 300 -10.95 -24.63 -19.11
C GLN A 300 -9.60 -24.94 -19.79
N TRP A 301 -8.52 -24.28 -19.37
CA TRP A 301 -7.17 -24.58 -19.85
C TRP A 301 -6.80 -26.06 -19.67
N PHE A 302 -6.98 -26.61 -18.47
CA PHE A 302 -6.66 -28.01 -18.23
C PHE A 302 -7.54 -28.98 -19.04
N LYS A 303 -8.82 -28.68 -19.22
CA LYS A 303 -9.70 -29.48 -20.08
C LYS A 303 -9.23 -29.47 -21.53
N ASP A 304 -8.87 -28.31 -22.04
CA ASP A 304 -8.43 -28.16 -23.42
C ASP A 304 -7.07 -28.83 -23.69
N TYR A 305 -6.16 -28.81 -22.70
CA TYR A 305 -4.84 -29.43 -22.82
C TYR A 305 -4.90 -30.97 -22.69
N TYR A 306 -5.57 -31.50 -21.66
CA TYR A 306 -5.60 -32.94 -21.38
C TYR A 306 -6.71 -33.72 -22.13
N GLY A 307 -7.74 -33.03 -22.63
CA GLY A 307 -8.86 -33.67 -23.32
C GLY A 307 -9.50 -34.77 -22.47
N ASP A 308 -9.55 -35.99 -23.00
CA ASP A 308 -10.14 -37.16 -22.33
C ASP A 308 -9.42 -37.55 -21.03
N GLU A 309 -8.15 -37.15 -20.85
CA GLU A 309 -7.36 -37.46 -19.66
C GLU A 309 -7.60 -36.51 -18.48
N TYR A 310 -8.33 -35.40 -18.70
CA TYR A 310 -8.51 -34.33 -17.72
C TYR A 310 -8.95 -34.80 -16.31
N GLU A 311 -9.90 -35.73 -16.23
CA GLU A 311 -10.44 -36.22 -14.95
C GLU A 311 -9.40 -37.00 -14.11
N ASN A 312 -8.34 -37.52 -14.74
CA ASN A 312 -7.32 -38.35 -14.09
C ASN A 312 -5.92 -37.72 -14.13
N ALA A 313 -5.74 -36.61 -14.84
CA ALA A 313 -4.44 -35.97 -14.99
C ALA A 313 -3.92 -35.44 -13.65
N VAL A 314 -2.62 -35.58 -13.46
CA VAL A 314 -1.89 -35.18 -12.25
C VAL A 314 -0.66 -34.38 -12.64
N ILE A 315 -0.46 -33.25 -11.96
CA ILE A 315 0.69 -32.36 -12.09
C ILE A 315 1.46 -32.35 -10.77
N LYS A 316 2.77 -32.07 -10.83
CA LYS A 316 3.63 -31.95 -9.65
C LYS A 316 3.95 -30.50 -9.33
N ASP A 317 3.90 -30.16 -8.05
CA ASP A 317 4.41 -28.87 -7.56
C ASP A 317 5.95 -28.84 -7.49
N MET A 318 6.52 -27.70 -7.09
CA MET A 318 7.97 -27.52 -6.99
C MET A 318 8.70 -28.44 -5.99
N TRP A 319 7.96 -29.10 -5.09
CA TRP A 319 8.48 -30.09 -4.14
C TRP A 319 8.21 -31.53 -4.58
N GLY A 320 7.49 -31.72 -5.69
CA GLY A 320 7.14 -33.02 -6.25
C GLY A 320 5.84 -33.61 -5.71
N ASN A 321 5.04 -32.86 -4.94
CA ASN A 321 3.73 -33.36 -4.51
C ASN A 321 2.77 -33.38 -5.70
N GLU A 322 1.93 -34.41 -5.74
CA GLU A 322 0.97 -34.63 -6.83
C GLU A 322 -0.36 -33.91 -6.57
N HIS A 323 -0.83 -33.21 -7.60
CA HIS A 323 -2.09 -32.45 -7.61
C HIS A 323 -2.94 -32.92 -8.77
N LYS A 324 -4.21 -33.27 -8.52
CA LYS A 324 -5.17 -33.52 -9.60
C LYS A 324 -5.56 -32.20 -10.26
N VAL A 325 -5.55 -32.15 -11.58
CA VAL A 325 -5.81 -30.90 -12.32
C VAL A 325 -7.23 -30.35 -12.09
N THR A 326 -8.17 -31.23 -11.79
CA THR A 326 -9.57 -30.90 -11.42
C THR A 326 -9.66 -30.10 -10.12
N ASP A 327 -8.70 -30.31 -9.21
CA ASP A 327 -8.71 -29.74 -7.86
C ASP A 327 -8.00 -28.39 -7.82
N ILE A 328 -7.06 -28.13 -8.75
CA ILE A 328 -6.27 -26.89 -8.80
C ILE A 328 -7.17 -25.68 -9.06
N LYS A 329 -7.28 -24.79 -8.08
CA LYS A 329 -8.06 -23.54 -8.13
C LYS A 329 -7.21 -22.30 -8.30
N MET A 330 -5.91 -22.40 -8.05
CA MET A 330 -4.96 -21.31 -8.25
C MET A 330 -3.57 -21.87 -8.58
N VAL A 331 -2.83 -21.16 -9.43
CA VAL A 331 -1.42 -21.42 -9.72
C VAL A 331 -0.61 -20.20 -9.29
N THR A 332 0.54 -20.41 -8.66
CA THR A 332 1.48 -19.34 -8.27
C THR A 332 2.92 -19.87 -8.30
N THR A 333 3.91 -19.00 -8.10
CA THR A 333 5.32 -19.41 -7.95
C THR A 333 5.88 -19.15 -6.55
N ASP A 334 7.09 -19.65 -6.28
CA ASP A 334 7.76 -19.55 -5.00
C ASP A 334 8.10 -18.12 -4.56
N ASN A 335 8.24 -17.15 -5.48
CA ASN A 335 8.31 -15.76 -5.09
C ASN A 335 7.02 -15.26 -4.43
N ALA A 336 5.83 -15.82 -4.67
CA ALA A 336 4.64 -15.44 -3.91
C ALA A 336 4.68 -15.95 -2.45
N ILE A 337 5.53 -16.95 -2.19
CA ILE A 337 5.56 -17.75 -0.98
C ILE A 337 6.75 -17.35 -0.09
N LYS A 338 6.49 -16.46 0.86
CA LYS A 338 7.54 -15.85 1.69
C LYS A 338 8.00 -16.74 2.83
N TRP A 339 7.27 -17.82 3.15
CA TRP A 339 7.68 -18.75 4.21
C TRP A 339 8.89 -19.60 3.82
N CYS A 340 9.17 -19.79 2.52
CA CYS A 340 10.37 -20.49 2.03
C CYS A 340 11.69 -19.84 2.50
N LYS A 341 11.63 -18.58 2.96
CA LYS A 341 12.78 -17.85 3.53
C LYS A 341 13.13 -18.28 4.96
N PHE A 342 12.29 -19.10 5.61
CA PHE A 342 12.50 -19.56 6.98
C PHE A 342 12.74 -21.07 7.00
N LYS A 343 13.84 -21.48 7.65
CA LYS A 343 14.23 -22.89 7.75
C LYS A 343 13.18 -23.70 8.52
N GLY A 344 12.89 -24.90 8.03
CA GLY A 344 12.04 -25.88 8.71
C GLY A 344 10.54 -25.70 8.49
N ILE A 345 10.12 -24.73 7.67
CA ILE A 345 8.72 -24.57 7.31
C ILE A 345 8.42 -25.36 6.03
N THR A 346 7.46 -26.27 6.11
CA THR A 346 7.02 -27.12 5.00
C THR A 346 5.71 -26.62 4.40
N TYR A 347 5.41 -27.07 3.17
CA TYR A 347 4.14 -26.82 2.52
C TYR A 347 2.95 -27.30 3.35
N ASP A 348 3.01 -28.52 3.90
CA ASP A 348 1.95 -29.07 4.75
C ASP A 348 1.73 -28.25 6.03
N TYR A 349 2.83 -27.80 6.66
CA TYR A 349 2.74 -26.94 7.84
C TYR A 349 2.03 -25.63 7.51
N TRP A 350 2.39 -24.99 6.39
CA TRP A 350 1.72 -23.78 5.93
C TRP A 350 0.24 -24.02 5.64
N CYS A 351 -0.10 -25.10 4.93
CA CYS A 351 -1.48 -25.48 4.65
C CYS A 351 -2.29 -25.66 5.94
N GLN A 352 -1.72 -26.33 6.94
CA GLN A 352 -2.34 -26.53 8.24
C GLN A 352 -2.60 -25.19 8.95
N ARG A 353 -1.60 -24.30 8.99
CA ARG A 353 -1.73 -22.97 9.63
C ARG A 353 -2.80 -22.12 8.94
N VAL A 354 -2.83 -22.08 7.60
CA VAL A 354 -3.86 -21.33 6.86
C VAL A 354 -5.27 -21.86 7.16
N ARG A 355 -5.44 -23.18 7.23
CA ARG A 355 -6.73 -23.81 7.56
C ARG A 355 -7.15 -23.53 9.00
N GLN A 356 -6.24 -23.70 9.96
CA GLN A 356 -6.54 -23.54 11.39
C GLN A 356 -6.77 -22.08 11.78
N ASP A 357 -5.90 -21.18 11.32
CA ASP A 357 -5.90 -19.80 11.76
C ASP A 357 -6.95 -18.95 11.03
N ASN A 358 -7.27 -19.29 9.77
CA ASN A 358 -8.14 -18.46 8.93
C ASN A 358 -9.24 -19.21 8.19
N ASP A 359 -9.47 -20.51 8.45
CA ASP A 359 -10.48 -21.31 7.74
C ASP A 359 -10.36 -21.17 6.21
N ASN A 360 -9.11 -21.24 5.70
CA ASN A 360 -8.78 -21.11 4.27
C ASN A 360 -9.13 -19.75 3.63
N TRP A 361 -9.45 -18.71 4.41
CA TRP A 361 -9.74 -17.38 3.87
C TRP A 361 -8.47 -16.60 3.55
N PHE A 362 -8.32 -16.20 2.29
CA PHE A 362 -7.32 -15.26 1.83
C PHE A 362 -7.88 -13.84 1.82
N GLY A 363 -7.12 -12.88 2.32
CA GLY A 363 -7.50 -11.48 2.36
C GLY A 363 -7.24 -10.79 1.02
N ILE A 364 -8.27 -10.16 0.43
CA ILE A 364 -8.13 -9.35 -0.78
C ILE A 364 -7.84 -7.91 -0.38
N VAL A 365 -6.64 -7.41 -0.69
CA VAL A 365 -6.18 -6.06 -0.29
C VAL A 365 -6.71 -4.98 -1.23
N LYS A 366 -6.70 -5.26 -2.54
CA LYS A 366 -7.15 -4.35 -3.58
C LYS A 366 -7.42 -5.11 -4.88
N THR A 367 -8.15 -4.48 -5.77
CA THR A 367 -8.32 -4.88 -7.17
C THR A 367 -7.84 -3.75 -8.09
N ALA A 368 -7.85 -3.97 -9.41
CA ALA A 368 -7.54 -2.93 -10.37
C ALA A 368 -8.71 -1.94 -10.46
N HIS A 369 -8.39 -0.68 -10.77
CA HIS A 369 -9.39 0.38 -10.87
C HIS A 369 -9.04 1.29 -12.05
N PRO A 370 -10.05 1.79 -12.79
CA PRO A 370 -9.81 2.74 -13.86
C PRO A 370 -9.31 4.07 -13.31
N SER A 371 -8.70 4.86 -14.18
CA SER A 371 -8.33 6.23 -13.83
C SER A 371 -9.52 7.03 -13.32
N LYS A 372 -9.29 7.83 -12.27
CA LYS A 372 -10.27 8.77 -11.72
C LYS A 372 -10.65 9.88 -12.70
N LEU A 373 -9.92 10.02 -13.79
CA LEU A 373 -10.16 11.02 -14.83
C LEU A 373 -10.88 10.44 -16.07
N GLY A 374 -11.32 9.18 -16.02
CA GLY A 374 -11.87 8.49 -17.21
C GLY A 374 -10.73 7.94 -18.07
N ASP A 375 -10.75 8.22 -19.37
CA ASP A 375 -9.76 7.65 -20.30
C ASP A 375 -8.38 8.34 -20.27
N VAL A 376 -8.17 9.30 -19.37
CA VAL A 376 -6.90 10.04 -19.27
C VAL A 376 -6.19 9.78 -17.96
N GLN A 377 -4.87 9.96 -17.96
CA GLN A 377 -4.04 9.89 -16.77
C GLN A 377 -3.07 11.07 -16.71
N TYR A 378 -2.71 11.46 -15.48
CA TYR A 378 -1.64 12.44 -15.27
C TYR A 378 -0.28 11.84 -15.59
N GLN A 379 0.48 12.55 -16.41
CA GLN A 379 1.92 12.40 -16.49
C GLN A 379 2.60 13.37 -15.50
N SER A 380 3.67 12.88 -14.86
CA SER A 380 4.47 13.69 -13.94
C SER A 380 5.52 14.50 -14.71
N TYR A 381 6.06 15.53 -14.06
CA TYR A 381 7.20 16.28 -14.59
C TYR A 381 8.37 15.37 -14.99
N GLN A 382 8.64 14.32 -14.23
CA GLN A 382 9.72 13.37 -14.55
C GLN A 382 9.47 12.62 -15.85
N MET A 383 8.22 12.20 -16.10
CA MET A 383 7.82 11.53 -17.33
C MET A 383 7.91 12.48 -18.53
N VAL A 384 7.40 13.71 -18.39
CA VAL A 384 7.42 14.71 -19.47
C VAL A 384 8.86 15.08 -19.88
N ASN A 385 9.78 15.24 -18.92
CA ASN A 385 11.19 15.53 -19.25
C ASN A 385 11.95 14.36 -19.87
N ALA A 386 11.39 13.16 -19.87
CA ALA A 386 11.98 11.99 -20.52
C ALA A 386 11.65 11.93 -22.02
N LEU A 387 10.65 12.69 -22.45
CA LEU A 387 10.21 12.73 -23.84
C LEU A 387 11.17 13.59 -24.69
N ASP A 388 11.21 13.29 -25.99
CA ASP A 388 11.89 14.15 -26.95
C ASP A 388 11.15 15.48 -27.11
N ILE A 389 11.92 16.55 -27.30
CA ILE A 389 11.36 17.90 -27.49
C ILE A 389 10.33 17.97 -28.64
N ASN A 390 10.53 17.15 -29.68
CA ASN A 390 9.66 17.10 -30.85
C ASN A 390 8.33 16.38 -30.60
N THR A 391 8.21 15.57 -29.53
CA THR A 391 6.97 14.85 -29.19
C THR A 391 6.11 15.61 -28.17
N ILE A 392 6.67 16.66 -27.55
CA ILE A 392 6.00 17.45 -26.51
C ILE A 392 4.69 18.07 -27.01
N GLU A 393 4.64 18.57 -28.25
CA GLU A 393 3.41 19.20 -28.79
C GLU A 393 2.23 18.23 -28.77
N GLY A 394 2.44 16.98 -29.22
CA GLY A 394 1.44 15.93 -29.14
C GLY A 394 1.08 15.58 -27.70
N ALA A 395 2.10 15.42 -26.84
CA ALA A 395 1.90 15.08 -25.43
C ALA A 395 1.15 16.16 -24.62
N VAL A 396 1.12 17.43 -25.03
CA VAL A 396 0.37 18.47 -24.31
C VAL A 396 -1.01 18.72 -24.91
N GLN A 397 -1.33 18.14 -26.06
CA GLN A 397 -2.53 18.47 -26.83
C GLN A 397 -3.81 18.18 -26.04
N CYS A 398 -3.92 16.99 -25.43
CA CYS A 398 -5.04 16.62 -24.56
C CYS A 398 -5.25 17.64 -23.42
N THR A 399 -4.15 18.11 -22.82
CA THR A 399 -4.20 19.12 -21.75
C THR A 399 -4.65 20.49 -22.27
N LYS A 400 -4.16 20.92 -23.45
CA LYS A 400 -4.56 22.17 -24.09
C LYS A 400 -6.07 22.17 -24.39
N ASP A 401 -6.57 21.08 -24.96
CA ASP A 401 -7.98 20.92 -25.30
C ASP A 401 -8.87 20.93 -24.06
N TYR A 402 -8.45 20.25 -22.99
CA TYR A 402 -9.17 20.30 -21.73
C TYR A 402 -9.18 21.70 -21.11
N ILE A 403 -8.07 22.44 -21.14
CA ILE A 403 -8.03 23.85 -20.68
C ILE A 403 -8.98 24.71 -21.51
N TYR A 404 -9.05 24.49 -22.83
CA TYR A 404 -9.98 25.19 -23.70
C TYR A 404 -11.44 24.88 -23.31
N GLN A 405 -11.77 23.61 -23.03
CA GLN A 405 -13.10 23.22 -22.54
C GLN A 405 -13.43 23.84 -21.18
N LEU A 406 -12.49 23.86 -20.23
CA LEU A 406 -12.70 24.52 -18.93
C LEU A 406 -13.06 26.00 -19.07
N LYS A 407 -12.50 26.69 -20.06
CA LYS A 407 -12.76 28.11 -20.33
C LYS A 407 -14.10 28.34 -21.04
N ASN A 408 -14.48 27.47 -21.97
CA ASN A 408 -15.58 27.73 -22.88
C ASN A 408 -16.85 26.89 -22.63
N ASN A 409 -16.77 25.87 -21.78
CA ASN A 409 -17.88 24.96 -21.49
C ASN A 409 -18.17 24.90 -19.99
N ILE A 410 -19.27 25.51 -19.57
CA ILE A 410 -19.66 25.56 -18.15
C ILE A 410 -19.88 24.18 -17.54
N ASN A 411 -20.45 23.24 -18.29
CA ASN A 411 -20.72 21.89 -17.79
C ASN A 411 -19.41 21.14 -17.50
N VAL A 412 -18.40 21.29 -18.34
CA VAL A 412 -17.06 20.72 -18.11
C VAL A 412 -16.41 21.35 -16.88
N PHE A 413 -16.55 22.67 -16.70
CA PHE A 413 -16.05 23.35 -15.51
C PHE A 413 -16.75 22.88 -14.23
N LEU A 414 -18.09 22.73 -14.25
CA LEU A 414 -18.86 22.21 -13.11
C LEU A 414 -18.49 20.75 -12.77
N ASP A 415 -18.25 19.91 -13.78
CA ASP A 415 -17.79 18.54 -13.57
C ASP A 415 -16.38 18.52 -12.92
N TYR A 416 -15.48 19.40 -13.39
CA TYR A 416 -14.18 19.59 -12.74
C TYR A 416 -14.32 19.97 -11.26
N LEU A 417 -15.19 20.94 -10.94
CA LEU A 417 -15.46 21.33 -9.55
C LEU A 417 -15.95 20.14 -8.74
N LYS A 418 -16.91 19.37 -9.28
CA LYS A 418 -17.50 18.21 -8.60
C LYS A 418 -16.45 17.13 -8.31
N ARG A 419 -15.60 16.81 -9.28
CA ARG A 419 -14.54 15.78 -9.13
C ARG A 419 -13.42 16.19 -8.19
N ASN A 420 -13.21 17.49 -7.99
CA ASN A 420 -12.10 18.03 -7.19
C ASN A 420 -12.56 18.71 -5.88
N ALA A 421 -13.85 18.62 -5.56
CA ALA A 421 -14.41 19.12 -4.32
C ALA A 421 -13.78 18.43 -3.10
N ASN A 422 -13.40 19.21 -2.10
CA ASN A 422 -12.94 18.70 -0.81
C ASN A 422 -13.12 19.76 0.27
N PHE A 423 -12.92 19.37 1.52
CA PHE A 423 -13.11 20.24 2.69
C PHE A 423 -12.30 21.56 2.67
N SER A 424 -11.21 21.63 1.89
CA SER A 424 -10.33 22.80 1.81
C SER A 424 -10.69 23.77 0.68
N ASN A 425 -11.75 23.52 -0.11
CA ASN A 425 -12.17 24.41 -1.20
C ASN A 425 -13.67 24.70 -1.19
N ASP A 426 -14.07 25.71 -1.98
CA ASP A 426 -15.42 26.26 -2.10
C ASP A 426 -16.20 25.67 -3.29
N PHE A 427 -15.73 24.57 -3.88
CA PHE A 427 -16.24 24.06 -5.15
C PHE A 427 -17.71 23.63 -5.07
N GLU A 428 -18.11 22.98 -3.97
CA GLU A 428 -19.51 22.58 -3.74
C GLU A 428 -20.44 23.78 -3.63
N VAL A 429 -19.96 24.88 -3.02
CA VAL A 429 -20.73 26.13 -2.90
C VAL A 429 -20.96 26.74 -4.28
N LEU A 430 -19.93 26.82 -5.12
CA LEU A 430 -20.06 27.34 -6.49
C LEU A 430 -21.06 26.53 -7.32
N ILE A 431 -21.03 25.19 -7.20
CA ILE A 431 -21.98 24.30 -7.87
C ILE A 431 -23.41 24.55 -7.36
N ALA A 432 -23.59 24.67 -6.03
CA ALA A 432 -24.90 24.88 -5.43
C ALA A 432 -25.52 26.21 -5.88
N LEU A 433 -24.73 27.29 -5.95
CA LEU A 433 -25.20 28.61 -6.39
C LEU A 433 -25.65 28.59 -7.86
N ILE A 434 -24.89 27.95 -8.76
CA ILE A 434 -25.30 27.80 -10.16
C ILE A 434 -26.57 26.95 -10.30
N LYS A 435 -26.71 25.89 -9.51
CA LYS A 435 -27.92 25.04 -9.54
C LYS A 435 -29.16 25.79 -9.03
N GLN A 436 -28.97 26.71 -8.08
CA GLN A 436 -30.05 27.53 -7.55
C GLN A 436 -30.46 28.62 -8.55
N ASP A 437 -29.49 29.24 -9.22
CA ASP A 437 -29.72 30.26 -10.24
C ASP A 437 -28.64 30.18 -11.33
N SER A 438 -29.04 29.81 -12.55
CA SER A 438 -28.12 29.70 -13.69
C SER A 438 -27.51 31.05 -14.10
N GLU A 439 -28.16 32.18 -13.81
CA GLU A 439 -27.61 33.50 -14.11
C GLU A 439 -26.39 33.85 -13.24
N PHE A 440 -26.17 33.12 -12.14
CA PHE A 440 -24.98 33.28 -11.30
C PHE A 440 -23.68 33.09 -12.08
N GLU A 441 -23.68 32.31 -13.18
CA GLU A 441 -22.52 32.21 -14.08
C GLU A 441 -22.08 33.56 -14.64
N GLN A 442 -23.02 34.49 -14.83
CA GLN A 442 -22.75 35.82 -15.38
C GLN A 442 -22.17 36.78 -14.33
N CYS A 443 -22.26 36.44 -13.04
CA CYS A 443 -21.75 37.25 -11.94
C CYS A 443 -20.23 37.42 -12.02
N SER A 444 -19.75 38.63 -11.74
CA SER A 444 -18.31 38.92 -11.68
C SER A 444 -17.57 38.03 -10.69
N TYR A 445 -18.17 37.75 -9.54
CA TYR A 445 -17.59 36.85 -8.54
C TYR A 445 -17.34 35.44 -9.10
N PHE A 446 -18.32 34.86 -9.80
CA PHE A 446 -18.17 33.54 -10.39
C PHE A 446 -17.10 33.53 -11.48
N LYS A 447 -17.12 34.52 -12.39
CA LYS A 447 -16.12 34.69 -13.44
C LYS A 447 -14.70 34.79 -12.89
N ASP A 448 -14.48 35.66 -11.90
CA ASP A 448 -13.18 35.82 -11.23
C ASP A 448 -12.73 34.53 -10.54
N ARG A 449 -13.66 33.81 -9.90
CA ARG A 449 -13.33 32.57 -9.20
C ARG A 449 -12.97 31.46 -10.18
N ARG A 450 -13.74 31.31 -11.26
CA ARG A 450 -13.48 30.40 -12.38
C ARG A 450 -12.11 30.66 -12.99
N ASP A 451 -11.79 31.92 -13.27
CA ASP A 451 -10.49 32.31 -13.80
C ASP A 451 -9.35 31.91 -12.86
N ARG A 452 -9.44 32.19 -11.57
CA ARG A 452 -8.40 31.79 -10.60
C ARG A 452 -8.21 30.27 -10.53
N ILE A 453 -9.29 29.51 -10.59
CA ILE A 453 -9.25 28.04 -10.57
C ILE A 453 -8.56 27.52 -11.85
N ILE A 454 -8.93 28.04 -13.01
CA ILE A 454 -8.33 27.66 -14.29
C ILE A 454 -6.85 28.09 -14.35
N GLN A 455 -6.49 29.27 -13.85
CA GLN A 455 -5.09 29.71 -13.78
C GLN A 455 -4.24 28.81 -12.88
N SER A 456 -4.80 28.32 -11.77
CA SER A 456 -4.11 27.33 -10.93
C SER A 456 -3.88 26.01 -11.68
N TYR A 457 -4.86 25.54 -12.45
CA TYR A 457 -4.71 24.37 -13.32
C TYR A 457 -3.61 24.59 -14.37
N ILE A 458 -3.63 25.74 -15.07
CA ILE A 458 -2.63 26.11 -16.08
C ILE A 458 -1.23 26.17 -15.46
N ALA A 459 -1.08 26.74 -14.26
CA ALA A 459 0.20 26.80 -13.56
C ALA A 459 0.76 25.39 -13.29
N ASN A 460 -0.08 24.46 -12.83
CA ASN A 460 0.32 23.07 -12.63
C ASN A 460 0.72 22.38 -13.96
N ALA A 461 -0.03 22.62 -15.04
CA ALA A 461 0.29 22.11 -16.36
C ALA A 461 1.65 22.62 -16.86
N LYS A 462 1.94 23.92 -16.67
CA LYS A 462 3.25 24.53 -16.98
C LYS A 462 4.40 23.95 -16.16
N MET A 463 4.12 23.38 -14.99
CA MET A 463 5.09 22.64 -14.17
C MET A 463 5.23 21.17 -14.58
N GLY A 464 4.65 20.74 -15.71
CA GLY A 464 4.77 19.37 -16.24
C GLY A 464 3.73 18.39 -15.68
N ARG A 465 2.67 18.86 -15.00
CA ARG A 465 1.52 18.02 -14.63
C ARG A 465 0.47 18.09 -15.72
N ILE A 466 0.64 17.27 -16.75
CA ILE A 466 -0.24 17.21 -17.93
C ILE A 466 -1.09 15.93 -17.91
N ILE A 467 -2.22 15.95 -18.61
CA ILE A 467 -3.06 14.77 -18.87
C ILE A 467 -2.88 14.29 -20.30
N ASN A 468 -2.91 12.96 -20.48
CA ASN A 468 -2.89 12.27 -21.77
C ASN A 468 -3.82 11.07 -21.75
N ASN A 469 -4.26 10.59 -22.92
CA ASN A 469 -4.93 9.29 -23.04
C ASN A 469 -3.98 8.23 -22.48
N GLY A 470 -4.40 7.54 -21.41
CA GLY A 470 -3.52 6.72 -20.60
C GLY A 470 -4.21 6.22 -19.34
N ASP A 471 -3.65 5.17 -18.73
CA ASP A 471 -4.11 4.66 -17.43
C ASP A 471 -2.96 4.00 -16.65
N ASN A 472 -3.17 3.74 -15.36
CA ASN A 472 -2.30 2.91 -14.53
C ASN A 472 -2.81 1.46 -14.55
N LEU A 473 -2.29 0.66 -15.47
CA LEU A 473 -2.70 -0.73 -15.63
C LEU A 473 -1.91 -1.65 -14.70
N THR A 474 -2.57 -2.67 -14.14
CA THR A 474 -1.90 -3.70 -13.33
C THR A 474 -1.21 -4.71 -14.25
N ILE A 475 0.09 -4.90 -14.07
CA ILE A 475 0.91 -5.75 -14.94
C ILE A 475 0.82 -7.22 -14.53
N VAL A 476 0.60 -8.09 -15.53
CA VAL A 476 0.79 -9.54 -15.47
C VAL A 476 1.89 -9.92 -16.47
N GLY A 477 2.90 -10.68 -16.03
CA GLY A 477 4.03 -11.10 -16.87
C GLY A 477 3.74 -12.42 -17.56
N SER A 478 3.86 -12.45 -18.90
CA SER A 478 3.69 -13.63 -19.77
C SER A 478 2.71 -14.67 -19.22
N PRO A 479 1.42 -14.33 -19.02
CA PRO A 479 0.50 -15.19 -18.28
C PRO A 479 0.24 -16.53 -18.97
N PHE A 480 0.31 -16.57 -20.32
CA PHE A 480 0.14 -17.82 -21.06
C PHE A 480 1.35 -18.76 -20.90
N ALA A 481 2.58 -18.23 -20.84
CA ALA A 481 3.76 -19.00 -20.44
C ALA A 481 3.57 -19.72 -19.10
N MET A 482 2.87 -19.10 -18.15
CA MET A 482 2.58 -19.74 -16.86
C MET A 482 1.60 -20.91 -17.02
N LEU A 483 0.62 -20.83 -17.93
CA LEU A 483 -0.26 -21.95 -18.25
C LEU A 483 0.52 -23.10 -18.90
N LEU A 484 1.40 -22.83 -19.86
CA LEU A 484 2.30 -23.84 -20.44
C LEU A 484 3.13 -24.51 -19.35
N TYR A 485 3.68 -23.71 -18.44
CA TYR A 485 4.51 -24.22 -17.36
C TYR A 485 3.77 -25.20 -16.43
N THR A 486 2.47 -24.97 -16.19
CA THR A 486 1.67 -25.86 -15.33
C THR A 486 1.63 -27.29 -15.84
N VAL A 487 1.63 -27.47 -17.17
CA VAL A 487 1.50 -28.78 -17.81
C VAL A 487 2.85 -29.39 -18.20
N GLY A 488 3.95 -28.76 -17.78
CA GLY A 488 5.31 -29.24 -18.04
C GLY A 488 5.90 -28.84 -19.39
N GLU A 489 5.21 -27.98 -20.14
CA GLU A 489 5.74 -27.39 -21.37
C GLU A 489 6.77 -26.29 -21.07
N ASP A 490 7.60 -25.97 -22.06
CA ASP A 490 8.59 -24.90 -21.95
C ASP A 490 7.91 -23.52 -21.92
N PRO A 491 8.05 -22.73 -20.84
CA PRO A 491 7.48 -21.38 -20.76
C PRO A 491 8.01 -20.44 -21.85
N GLU A 492 9.24 -20.63 -22.34
CA GLU A 492 9.80 -19.79 -23.40
C GLU A 492 9.16 -20.05 -24.77
N SER A 493 8.38 -21.13 -24.90
CA SER A 493 7.61 -21.44 -26.11
C SER A 493 6.28 -20.68 -26.22
N ASP A 494 6.00 -19.72 -25.31
CA ASP A 494 4.79 -18.90 -25.31
C ASP A 494 4.56 -18.25 -26.68
N PRO A 495 3.50 -18.68 -27.40
CA PRO A 495 3.24 -18.23 -28.76
C PRO A 495 2.39 -16.95 -28.83
N THR A 496 1.95 -16.41 -27.69
CA THR A 496 1.02 -15.26 -27.61
C THR A 496 1.73 -13.93 -27.82
N PHE A 497 3.03 -13.88 -27.53
CA PHE A 497 3.89 -12.73 -27.78
C PHE A 497 5.11 -13.12 -28.58
N LYS A 498 5.70 -12.16 -29.29
CA LYS A 498 6.93 -12.32 -30.05
C LYS A 498 7.94 -11.26 -29.65
N TYR A 499 9.22 -11.58 -29.85
CA TYR A 499 10.28 -10.58 -29.80
C TYR A 499 10.10 -9.56 -30.92
N GLU A 500 10.17 -8.28 -30.57
CA GLU A 500 10.15 -7.15 -31.49
C GLU A 500 11.33 -6.23 -31.14
N ASP A 501 12.13 -5.85 -32.13
CA ASP A 501 13.32 -5.04 -31.86
C ASP A 501 12.93 -3.61 -31.43
N GLY A 502 13.44 -3.18 -30.28
CA GLY A 502 13.14 -1.86 -29.70
C GLY A 502 11.73 -1.69 -29.11
N CYS A 503 10.89 -2.74 -29.12
CA CYS A 503 9.52 -2.69 -28.62
C CYS A 503 9.17 -3.98 -27.85
N ILE A 504 8.24 -3.90 -26.90
CA ILE A 504 7.78 -5.06 -26.13
C ILE A 504 6.31 -5.30 -26.41
N GLN A 505 5.97 -6.49 -26.90
CA GLN A 505 4.57 -6.85 -27.10
C GLN A 505 3.84 -6.98 -25.76
N CYS A 506 2.59 -6.52 -25.76
CA CYS A 506 1.71 -6.55 -24.62
C CYS A 506 0.26 -6.78 -25.07
N TYR A 507 -0.63 -7.05 -24.14
CA TYR A 507 -2.06 -7.20 -24.39
C TYR A 507 -2.88 -6.49 -23.32
N THR A 508 -3.78 -5.61 -23.74
CA THR A 508 -4.79 -4.99 -22.89
C THR A 508 -6.02 -4.58 -23.69
N GLU A 509 -7.20 -4.79 -23.11
CA GLU A 509 -8.48 -4.30 -23.65
C GLU A 509 -8.67 -2.79 -23.49
N ARG A 510 -7.73 -2.09 -22.82
CA ARG A 510 -7.80 -0.65 -22.64
C ARG A 510 -7.53 0.11 -23.94
N PHE A 511 -6.67 -0.41 -24.79
CA PHE A 511 -6.25 0.19 -26.05
C PHE A 511 -6.56 -0.76 -27.21
N GLU A 512 -6.67 -0.23 -28.42
CA GLU A 512 -6.98 -1.03 -29.60
C GLU A 512 -5.78 -1.92 -29.98
N ASP A 513 -6.06 -2.98 -30.73
CA ASP A 513 -5.03 -3.85 -31.30
C ASP A 513 -4.12 -3.06 -32.26
N ASN A 514 -2.83 -3.38 -32.25
CA ASN A 514 -1.74 -2.71 -32.97
C ASN A 514 -1.45 -1.26 -32.56
N GLU A 515 -1.96 -0.79 -31.40
CA GLU A 515 -1.53 0.50 -30.84
C GLU A 515 -0.14 0.41 -30.20
N TYR A 516 0.65 1.47 -30.35
CA TYR A 516 1.93 1.63 -29.68
C TYR A 516 1.79 2.53 -28.45
N LEU A 517 2.30 2.07 -27.31
CA LEU A 517 2.10 2.69 -26.00
C LEU A 517 3.44 3.10 -25.39
N ALA A 518 3.45 4.26 -24.73
CA ALA A 518 4.55 4.66 -23.86
C ALA A 518 4.26 4.17 -22.43
N GLU A 519 5.18 3.38 -21.87
CA GLU A 519 5.08 2.82 -20.53
C GLU A 519 6.01 3.54 -19.57
N PHE A 520 5.49 3.82 -18.36
CA PHE A 520 6.22 4.48 -17.30
C PHE A 520 5.92 3.83 -15.96
N ARG A 521 6.95 3.31 -15.29
CA ARG A 521 6.85 2.90 -13.89
C ARG A 521 7.40 3.96 -12.94
N ASN A 522 6.62 4.25 -11.90
CA ASN A 522 7.08 5.10 -10.80
C ASN A 522 7.82 4.28 -9.73
N PRO A 523 8.94 4.78 -9.17
CA PRO A 523 9.58 6.06 -9.47
C PRO A 523 10.29 6.06 -10.84
N PHE A 524 9.99 7.07 -11.67
CA PHE A 524 10.60 7.23 -12.99
C PHE A 524 11.86 8.10 -12.86
N ASN A 525 13.03 7.48 -12.98
CA ASN A 525 14.33 8.08 -12.65
C ASN A 525 15.20 8.42 -13.86
N SER A 526 15.07 7.71 -14.98
CA SER A 526 15.85 7.98 -16.19
C SER A 526 15.03 7.76 -17.47
N ARG A 527 15.43 8.45 -18.54
CA ARG A 527 14.86 8.27 -19.87
C ARG A 527 15.02 6.84 -20.39
N ASN A 528 16.05 6.11 -19.94
CA ASN A 528 16.24 4.71 -20.28
C ASN A 528 15.18 3.78 -19.69
N ASN A 529 14.43 4.22 -18.67
CA ASN A 529 13.32 3.46 -18.10
C ASN A 529 12.02 3.60 -18.91
N LEU A 530 12.01 4.42 -19.97
CA LEU A 530 10.83 4.54 -20.83
C LEU A 530 10.60 3.22 -21.58
N GLY A 531 9.45 2.60 -21.30
CA GLY A 531 8.99 1.43 -22.05
C GLY A 531 8.31 1.86 -23.35
N TYR A 532 8.56 1.12 -24.41
CA TYR A 532 7.84 1.24 -25.68
C TYR A 532 7.14 -0.09 -25.93
N LEU A 533 5.80 -0.08 -25.85
CA LEU A 533 5.00 -1.29 -25.96
C LEU A 533 4.21 -1.30 -27.27
N HIS A 534 3.93 -2.50 -27.77
CA HIS A 534 3.04 -2.74 -28.90
C HIS A 534 1.88 -3.62 -28.39
N ASN A 535 0.68 -3.06 -28.40
CA ASN A 535 -0.53 -3.79 -27.99
C ASN A 535 -0.92 -4.76 -29.09
N HIS A 536 -0.92 -6.06 -28.79
CA HIS A 536 -1.19 -7.13 -29.73
C HIS A 536 -2.23 -8.09 -29.15
N TYR A 537 -3.29 -8.33 -29.90
CA TYR A 537 -4.37 -9.23 -29.50
C TYR A 537 -4.10 -10.65 -29.99
N ASP A 538 -4.25 -11.61 -29.07
CA ASP A 538 -4.13 -13.02 -29.35
C ASP A 538 -5.34 -13.77 -28.77
N TRP A 539 -5.98 -14.60 -29.60
CA TRP A 539 -7.18 -15.34 -29.22
C TRP A 539 -6.97 -16.26 -28.00
N ARG A 540 -5.75 -16.71 -27.73
CA ARG A 540 -5.43 -17.53 -26.54
C ARG A 540 -5.48 -16.71 -25.26
N LEU A 541 -5.07 -15.44 -25.34
CA LEU A 541 -5.18 -14.52 -24.21
C LEU A 541 -6.65 -14.24 -23.89
N GLU A 542 -7.46 -13.99 -24.94
CA GLU A 542 -8.92 -13.81 -24.82
C GLU A 542 -9.64 -15.07 -24.32
N LYS A 543 -9.18 -16.26 -24.74
CA LYS A 543 -9.80 -17.53 -24.38
C LYS A 543 -9.58 -17.90 -22.91
N TYR A 544 -8.37 -17.68 -22.39
CA TYR A 544 -7.98 -18.20 -21.09
C TYR A 544 -7.87 -17.16 -19.98
N PHE A 545 -7.98 -15.86 -20.28
CA PHE A 545 -7.87 -14.79 -19.29
C PHE A 545 -9.01 -13.79 -19.38
N ASN A 546 -9.42 -13.27 -18.24
CA ASN A 546 -10.43 -12.21 -18.12
C ASN A 546 -9.84 -11.01 -17.37
N ILE A 547 -8.72 -10.48 -17.87
CA ILE A 547 -7.97 -9.41 -17.18
C ILE A 547 -8.56 -8.01 -17.43
N GLY A 548 -9.41 -7.85 -18.44
CA GLY A 548 -10.19 -6.64 -18.71
C GLY A 548 -9.36 -5.39 -19.00
N LYS A 549 -10.02 -4.23 -18.92
CA LYS A 549 -9.45 -2.90 -19.26
C LYS A 549 -8.53 -2.27 -18.22
N ASN A 550 -8.33 -2.91 -17.07
CA ASN A 550 -7.55 -2.32 -15.95
C ASN A 550 -6.24 -3.07 -15.68
N CYS A 551 -5.93 -4.05 -16.52
CA CYS A 551 -4.73 -4.85 -16.47
C CYS A 551 -4.04 -4.86 -17.85
N ILE A 552 -2.77 -5.26 -17.84
CA ILE A 552 -1.96 -5.41 -19.06
C ILE A 552 -1.07 -6.64 -18.92
N ALA A 553 -1.14 -7.54 -19.89
CA ALA A 553 -0.18 -8.64 -20.02
C ALA A 553 1.03 -8.15 -20.79
N ILE A 554 2.24 -8.43 -20.30
CA ILE A 554 3.49 -7.95 -20.91
C ILE A 554 4.40 -9.14 -21.19
N ASN A 555 5.02 -9.16 -22.38
CA ASN A 555 6.02 -10.15 -22.71
C ASN A 555 7.29 -9.97 -21.86
N MET A 556 7.53 -10.94 -20.98
CA MET A 556 8.73 -11.02 -20.15
C MET A 556 9.81 -11.95 -20.74
N ILE A 557 9.53 -12.62 -21.85
CA ILE A 557 10.46 -13.59 -22.46
C ILE A 557 11.38 -12.86 -23.44
N GLY A 558 12.69 -12.96 -23.22
CA GLY A 558 13.69 -12.31 -24.07
C GLY A 558 13.61 -10.77 -24.08
N THR A 559 13.05 -10.15 -23.04
CA THR A 559 12.94 -8.69 -22.89
C THR A 559 13.64 -8.20 -21.62
N ASP A 560 13.87 -6.90 -21.50
CA ASP A 560 14.45 -6.24 -20.33
C ASP A 560 13.40 -5.53 -19.46
N PHE A 561 12.12 -5.90 -19.56
CA PHE A 561 11.03 -5.10 -19.01
C PHE A 561 11.19 -4.75 -17.52
N GLN A 562 11.56 -5.71 -16.67
CA GLN A 562 11.76 -5.51 -15.23
C GLN A 562 13.06 -4.74 -14.93
N ASP A 563 14.18 -5.15 -15.53
CA ASP A 563 15.46 -4.43 -15.38
C ASP A 563 15.34 -2.96 -15.80
N ARG A 564 14.63 -2.70 -16.91
CA ARG A 564 14.29 -1.36 -17.41
C ARG A 564 13.42 -0.59 -16.43
N ASN A 565 12.63 -1.26 -15.60
CA ASN A 565 11.66 -0.64 -14.71
C ASN A 565 12.08 -0.61 -13.23
N ASN A 566 13.39 -0.67 -12.98
CA ASN A 566 14.01 -0.67 -11.64
C ASN A 566 13.65 -1.91 -10.79
N GLY A 567 13.53 -3.07 -11.43
CA GLY A 567 13.04 -4.33 -10.85
C GLY A 567 11.51 -4.38 -10.91
#